data_AF-A0A851Y753-F1
#
_entry.id   AF-A0A851Y753-F1
#
_cell.length_a   1.000
_cell.length_b   1.000
_cell.length_c   1.000
_cell.angle_alpha   90.00
_cell.angle_beta   90.00
_cell.angle_gamma   90.00
#
_symmetry.space_group_name_H-M   'P 1'
#
loop_
_entity.id
_entity.type
_entity.pdbx_description
1 polymer ?
#
loop_
_entity_poly.entity_id
_entity_poly.type
_entity_poly.pdbx_seq_one_letter_code
_entity_poly.pdbx_strand_id
1 'polypeptide(L)'
;GKHRTVIPCLGHFKEEYEKVSKLYMNNKIRTTKYTLWNFLPRNLFEQFHRVANLYFLFLVVLNWVPLVEAFQKEITMLPLVAVLTIIAVKDGLEDYSKYKMDKQINNLLTKVYSR
;
A
#
# COMPACT_ATOMS: atom_id res chain seq x y z
N GLY A 1 -8.24 -6.88 31.52
CA GLY A 1 -8.24 -5.80 30.51
C GLY A 1 -6.81 -5.37 30.23
N LYS A 2 -6.50 -4.82 29.06
CA LYS A 2 -5.16 -4.25 28.80
C LYS A 2 -5.02 -2.94 29.58
N HIS A 3 -4.16 -2.92 30.59
CA HIS A 3 -3.80 -1.69 31.31
C HIS A 3 -2.71 -0.95 30.52
N ARG A 4 -2.81 0.39 30.45
CA ARG A 4 -1.78 1.27 29.89
C ARG A 4 -1.21 2.13 31.01
N THR A 5 0.12 2.18 31.11
CA THR A 5 0.82 3.06 32.05
C THR A 5 1.02 4.42 31.39
N VAL A 6 0.57 5.49 32.06
CA VAL A 6 0.74 6.87 31.60
C VAL A 6 1.50 7.63 32.68
N ILE A 7 2.58 8.29 32.28
CA ILE A 7 3.46 9.05 33.19
C ILE A 7 3.46 10.50 32.70
N PRO A 8 3.36 11.50 33.59
CA PRO A 8 3.48 12.90 33.19
C PRO A 8 4.93 13.21 32.77
N CYS A 9 5.09 14.02 31.72
CA CYS A 9 6.40 14.55 31.33
C CYS A 9 6.82 15.69 32.28
N LEU A 10 7.15 15.34 33.51
CA LEU A 10 7.59 16.25 34.57
C LEU A 10 9.07 15.98 34.87
N GLY A 11 9.86 17.00 35.20
CA GLY A 11 11.34 16.91 35.29
C GLY A 11 11.87 15.64 35.97
N HIS A 12 11.41 15.33 37.18
CA HIS A 12 11.84 14.14 37.94
C HIS A 12 11.43 12.80 37.27
N PHE A 13 10.37 12.78 36.48
CA PHE A 13 9.84 11.60 35.79
C PHE A 13 10.19 11.57 34.30
N LYS A 14 11.03 12.49 33.81
CA LYS A 14 11.31 12.63 32.38
C LYS A 14 11.97 11.39 31.78
N GLU A 15 12.92 10.78 32.48
CA GLU A 15 13.58 9.55 32.03
C GLU A 15 12.61 8.36 31.95
N GLU A 16 11.72 8.26 32.94
CA GLU A 16 10.71 7.21 33.00
C GLU A 16 9.64 7.40 31.92
N TYR A 17 9.22 8.64 31.69
CA TYR A 17 8.33 9.03 30.59
C TYR A 17 8.93 8.63 29.23
N GLU A 18 10.19 8.96 28.95
CA GLU A 18 10.86 8.60 27.70
C GLU A 18 10.95 7.08 27.51
N LYS A 19 11.25 6.35 28.59
CA LYS A 19 11.32 4.88 28.57
C LYS A 19 9.96 4.26 28.26
N VAL A 20 8.90 4.76 28.91
CA VAL A 20 7.53 4.26 28.71
C VAL A 20 6.94 4.71 27.37
N SER A 21 7.22 5.93 26.92
CA SER A 21 6.77 6.46 25.63
C SER A 21 7.27 5.62 24.46
N LYS A 22 8.53 5.17 24.50
CA LYS A 22 9.13 4.30 23.47
C LYS A 22 8.49 2.91 23.38
N LEU A 23 7.75 2.47 24.41
CA LEU A 23 6.99 1.22 24.37
C LEU A 23 5.69 1.35 23.56
N TYR A 24 5.24 2.58 23.32
CA TYR A 24 4.03 2.85 22.56
C TYR A 24 4.34 3.19 21.10
N MET A 25 3.39 2.85 20.24
CA MET A 25 3.48 3.16 18.82
C MET A 25 3.23 4.66 18.60
N ASN A 26 3.95 5.24 17.64
CA ASN A 26 3.79 6.65 17.26
C ASN A 26 2.35 6.95 16.79
N ASN A 27 1.89 8.18 17.04
CA ASN A 27 0.58 8.67 16.60
C ASN A 27 0.51 9.01 15.09
N LYS A 28 1.34 8.37 14.26
CA LYS A 28 1.34 8.61 12.81
C LYS A 28 0.24 7.75 12.17
N ILE A 29 -0.69 8.41 11.50
CA ILE A 29 -1.74 7.75 10.73
C ILE A 29 -1.21 7.46 9.33
N ARG A 30 -1.51 6.27 8.80
CA ARG A 30 -1.20 5.88 7.43
C ARG A 30 -2.39 5.17 6.82
N THR A 31 -2.95 5.76 5.78
CA THR A 31 -4.09 5.23 5.00
C THR A 31 -3.65 4.64 3.65
N THR A 32 -2.40 4.83 3.26
CA THR A 32 -1.85 4.22 2.04
C THR A 32 -1.74 2.71 2.14
N LYS A 33 -2.21 2.04 1.09
CA LYS A 33 -2.24 0.58 0.99
C LYS A 33 -0.91 0.01 0.54
N TYR A 34 -0.18 0.77 -0.27
CA TYR A 34 1.07 0.33 -0.87
C TYR A 34 2.27 1.05 -0.24
N THR A 35 3.40 0.35 -0.18
CA THR A 35 4.73 0.98 -0.06
C THR A 35 5.34 1.05 -1.46
N LEU A 36 6.31 1.94 -1.69
CA LEU A 36 7.03 2.00 -2.98
C LEU A 36 7.57 0.62 -3.40
N TRP A 37 8.07 -0.16 -2.45
CA TRP A 37 8.60 -1.51 -2.69
C TRP A 37 7.53 -2.57 -2.93
N ASN A 38 6.43 -2.56 -2.17
CA ASN A 38 5.40 -3.60 -2.27
C ASN A 38 4.29 -3.26 -3.27
N PHE A 39 4.36 -2.10 -3.93
CA PHE A 39 3.33 -1.66 -4.87
C PHE A 39 3.13 -2.68 -5.97
N LEU A 40 4.18 -3.00 -6.73
CA LEU A 40 4.10 -3.89 -7.88
C LEU A 40 3.62 -5.32 -7.51
N PRO A 41 4.26 -6.05 -6.57
CA PRO A 41 3.84 -7.42 -6.27
C PRO A 41 2.43 -7.50 -5.69
N ARG A 42 2.05 -6.55 -4.82
CA ARG A 42 0.72 -6.55 -4.19
C ARG A 42 -0.37 -6.14 -5.15
N ASN A 43 -0.13 -5.11 -5.95
CA ASN A 43 -1.06 -4.64 -6.97
C ASN A 43 -1.31 -5.73 -8.03
N LEU A 44 -0.26 -6.39 -8.53
CA LEU A 44 -0.41 -7.49 -9.48
C LEU A 44 -1.18 -8.66 -8.87
N PHE A 45 -0.86 -9.05 -7.62
CA PHE A 45 -1.59 -10.11 -6.93
C PHE A 45 -3.09 -9.82 -6.87
N GLU A 46 -3.47 -8.60 -6.48
CA GLU A 46 -4.87 -8.18 -6.42
C GLU A 46 -5.55 -8.13 -7.80
N GLN A 47 -4.81 -7.71 -8.83
CA GLN A 47 -5.33 -7.71 -10.19
C GLN A 47 -5.57 -9.15 -10.70
N PHE A 48 -4.68 -10.10 -10.44
CA PHE A 48 -4.87 -11.50 -10.85
C PHE A 48 -5.92 -12.26 -10.03
N HIS A 49 -6.37 -11.73 -8.89
CA HIS A 49 -7.55 -12.29 -8.21
C HIS A 49 -8.87 -11.99 -8.94
N ARG A 50 -8.86 -11.09 -9.94
CA ARG A 50 -10.05 -10.82 -10.76
C ARG A 50 -10.16 -11.84 -11.88
N VAL A 51 -11.32 -12.50 -11.96
CA VAL A 51 -11.63 -13.55 -12.96
C VAL A 51 -11.36 -13.09 -14.40
N ALA A 52 -11.66 -11.83 -14.74
CA ALA A 52 -11.37 -11.27 -16.06
C ALA A 52 -9.87 -11.29 -16.43
N ASN A 53 -8.99 -10.98 -15.48
CA ASN A 53 -7.54 -10.99 -15.72
C ASN A 53 -7.00 -12.42 -15.82
N LEU A 54 -7.60 -13.38 -15.09
CA LEU A 54 -7.30 -14.80 -15.24
C LEU A 54 -7.71 -15.33 -16.61
N TYR A 55 -8.85 -14.88 -17.15
CA TYR A 55 -9.29 -15.23 -18.50
C TYR A 55 -8.28 -14.77 -19.57
N PHE A 56 -7.85 -13.51 -19.53
CA PHE A 56 -6.83 -13.01 -20.45
C PHE A 56 -5.49 -13.72 -20.29
N LEU A 57 -5.08 -14.02 -19.06
CA LEU A 57 -3.87 -14.81 -18.79
C LEU A 57 -3.95 -16.20 -19.40
N PHE A 58 -5.10 -16.88 -19.27
CA PHE A 58 -5.32 -18.20 -19.86
C PHE A 58 -5.24 -18.15 -21.38
N LEU A 59 -5.84 -17.15 -22.02
CA LEU A 59 -5.71 -16.94 -23.47
C LEU A 59 -4.25 -16.74 -23.90
N VAL A 60 -3.48 -15.96 -23.15
CA VAL A 60 -2.04 -15.75 -23.42
C VAL A 60 -1.26 -17.05 -23.30
N VAL A 61 -1.50 -17.84 -22.24
CA VAL A 61 -0.83 -19.13 -22.02
C VAL A 61 -1.20 -20.12 -23.13
N LEU A 62 -2.46 -20.19 -23.54
CA LEU A 62 -2.91 -21.06 -24.65
C LEU A 62 -2.24 -20.69 -25.97
N ASN A 63 -2.12 -19.40 -26.28
CA ASN A 63 -1.44 -18.94 -27.51
C ASN A 63 0.08 -19.20 -27.49
N TRP A 64 0.68 -19.42 -26.32
CA TRP A 64 2.08 -19.80 -26.20
C TRP A 64 2.34 -21.27 -26.54
N VAL A 65 1.30 -22.12 -26.45
CA VAL A 65 1.39 -23.53 -26.80
C VAL A 65 1.44 -23.65 -28.33
N PRO A 66 2.53 -24.18 -28.91
CA PRO A 66 2.76 -24.20 -30.36
C PRO A 66 1.74 -25.05 -31.15
N LEU A 67 0.93 -25.86 -30.47
CA LEU A 67 -0.13 -26.66 -31.08
C LEU A 67 -1.37 -25.85 -31.51
N VAL A 68 -1.56 -24.66 -30.93
CA VAL A 68 -2.77 -23.84 -31.09
C VAL A 68 -2.42 -22.46 -31.62
N GLU A 69 -1.35 -22.31 -32.43
CA GLU A 69 -0.89 -21.04 -33.02
C GLU A 69 -1.96 -20.39 -33.93
N ALA A 70 -3.03 -19.89 -33.33
CA ALA A 70 -4.15 -19.24 -34.00
C ALA A 70 -3.85 -17.76 -34.29
N PHE A 71 -2.96 -17.13 -33.50
CA PHE A 71 -2.57 -15.72 -33.63
C PHE A 71 -1.09 -15.47 -33.26
N GLN A 72 -0.53 -14.35 -33.72
CA GLN A 72 0.81 -13.91 -33.31
C GLN A 72 0.85 -13.62 -31.79
N LYS A 73 1.83 -14.22 -31.11
CA LYS A 73 2.00 -14.22 -29.64
C LYS A 73 2.06 -12.80 -29.04
N GLU A 74 2.59 -11.84 -29.81
CA GLU A 74 2.71 -10.44 -29.40
C GLU A 74 1.35 -9.73 -29.29
N ILE A 75 0.43 -9.99 -30.24
CA ILE A 75 -0.88 -9.31 -30.31
C ILE A 75 -1.79 -9.79 -29.18
N THR A 76 -1.68 -11.06 -28.79
CA THR A 76 -2.55 -11.66 -27.77
C THR A 76 -2.22 -11.22 -26.35
N MET A 77 -0.98 -10.78 -26.08
CA MET A 77 -0.56 -10.21 -24.79
C MET A 77 -0.97 -8.75 -24.60
N LEU A 78 -1.17 -8.01 -25.68
CA LEU A 78 -1.47 -6.58 -25.67
C LEU A 78 -2.67 -6.20 -24.76
N PRO A 79 -3.84 -6.86 -24.82
CA PRO A 79 -4.97 -6.50 -23.96
C PRO A 79 -4.69 -6.73 -22.47
N LEU A 80 -3.99 -7.82 -22.12
CA LEU A 80 -3.63 -8.11 -20.73
C LEU A 80 -2.70 -7.03 -20.18
N VAL A 81 -1.62 -6.72 -20.89
CA VAL A 81 -0.63 -5.72 -20.46
C VAL A 81 -1.27 -4.33 -20.36
N ALA A 82 -2.12 -3.95 -21.32
CA ALA A 82 -2.81 -2.67 -21.31
C ALA A 82 -3.70 -2.51 -20.08
N VAL A 83 -4.55 -3.51 -19.79
CA VAL A 83 -5.45 -3.49 -18.63
C VAL A 83 -4.66 -3.46 -17.32
N LEU A 84 -3.64 -4.31 -17.16
CA LEU A 84 -2.83 -4.34 -15.94
C LEU A 84 -2.12 -3.00 -15.70
N THR A 85 -1.58 -2.40 -16.77
CA THR A 85 -0.87 -1.12 -16.71
C THR A 85 -1.80 0.03 -16.35
N ILE A 86 -2.97 0.14 -17.00
CA ILE A 86 -3.95 1.20 -16.70
C ILE A 86 -4.41 1.12 -15.25
N ILE A 87 -4.74 -0.08 -14.76
CA ILE A 87 -5.17 -0.27 -13.37
C ILE A 87 -4.03 0.06 -12.40
N ALA A 88 -2.80 -0.38 -12.69
CA ALA A 88 -1.65 -0.06 -11.86
C ALA A 88 -1.41 1.45 -11.78
N VAL A 89 -1.45 2.17 -12.91
CA VAL A 89 -1.29 3.63 -12.91
C VAL A 89 -2.39 4.30 -12.08
N LYS A 90 -3.66 3.90 -12.29
CA LYS A 90 -4.79 4.43 -11.51
C LYS A 90 -4.58 4.23 -10.01
N ASP A 91 -4.28 3.01 -9.59
CA ASP A 91 -4.13 2.65 -8.18
C ASP A 91 -2.91 3.35 -7.55
N GLY A 92 -1.84 3.54 -8.32
CA GLY A 92 -0.66 4.29 -7.90
C GLY A 92 -0.94 5.77 -7.67
N LEU A 93 -1.68 6.42 -8.58
CA LEU A 93 -2.09 7.82 -8.44
C LEU A 93 -3.03 8.04 -7.24
N GLU A 94 -3.96 7.11 -7.03
CA GLU A 94 -4.86 7.15 -5.88
C GLU A 94 -4.08 7.01 -4.56
N ASP A 95 -3.15 6.05 -4.48
CA ASP A 95 -2.36 5.84 -3.27
C ASP A 95 -1.37 6.99 -3.00
N TYR A 96 -0.81 7.61 -4.06
CA TYR A 96 0.00 8.82 -3.93
C TYR A 96 -0.82 10.01 -3.39
N SER A 97 -2.06 10.16 -3.83
CA SER A 97 -2.96 11.20 -3.32
C SER A 97 -3.23 11.00 -1.83
N LYS A 98 -3.47 9.75 -1.40
CA LYS A 98 -3.60 9.39 0.02
C LYS A 98 -2.34 9.69 0.81
N TYR A 99 -1.17 9.38 0.27
CA TYR A 99 0.12 9.71 0.90
C TYR A 99 0.26 11.21 1.18
N LYS A 100 -0.10 12.06 0.21
CA LYS A 100 -0.04 13.51 0.36
C LYS A 100 -0.97 13.99 1.48
N MET A 101 -2.20 13.47 1.53
CA MET A 101 -3.16 13.81 2.58
C MET A 101 -2.68 13.35 3.97
N ASP A 102 -2.20 12.11 4.09
CA ASP A 102 -1.62 11.60 5.33
C ASP A 102 -0.46 12.49 5.80
N LYS A 103 0.41 12.93 4.88
CA LYS A 103 1.53 13.82 5.20
C LYS A 103 1.02 15.17 5.72
N GLN A 104 -0.04 15.73 5.15
CA GLN A 104 -0.61 16.99 5.62
C GLN A 104 -1.21 16.83 7.03
N ILE A 105 -2.04 15.81 7.24
CA ILE A 105 -2.72 15.56 8.52
C ILE A 105 -1.72 15.29 9.66
N ASN A 106 -0.71 14.46 9.41
CA ASN A 106 0.28 14.11 10.44
C ASN A 106 1.18 15.30 10.84
N ASN A 107 1.25 16.36 10.04
CA ASN A 107 2.07 17.56 10.31
C ASN A 107 1.22 18.77 10.73
N LEU A 108 -0.05 18.57 11.06
CA LEU A 108 -0.89 19.65 11.60
C LEU A 108 -0.34 20.13 12.96
N LEU A 109 -0.33 21.45 13.15
CA LEU A 109 0.08 22.05 14.41
C LEU A 109 -0.91 21.66 15.51
N THR A 110 -0.37 21.09 16.59
CA THR A 110 -1.15 20.69 17.76
C THR A 110 -0.58 21.36 18.99
N LYS A 111 -1.45 21.84 19.88
CA LYS A 111 -1.04 22.39 21.17
C LYS A 111 -0.90 21.23 22.14
N VAL A 112 0.32 20.98 22.57
CA VAL A 112 0.62 20.03 23.65
C VAL A 112 0.72 20.81 24.94
N TYR A 113 0.02 20.35 25.98
CA TYR A 113 0.14 20.96 27.30
C TYR A 113 1.56 20.74 27.84
N SER A 114 2.24 21.84 28.15
CA SER A 114 3.53 21.86 28.83
C SER A 114 3.41 22.80 30.00
N ARG A 115 3.66 22.32 31.22
CA ARG A 115 3.60 23.08 32.47
C ARG A 115 4.97 23.63 32.84
#